data_AF-A0A9W6U3C4-F1
#
_entry.id   AF-A0A9W6U3C4-F1
#
_cell.length_a   1.000
_cell.length_b   1.000
_cell.length_c   1.000
_cell.angle_alpha   90.00
_cell.angle_beta   90.00
_cell.angle_gamma   90.00
#
_symmetry.space_group_name_H-M   'P 1'
#
loop_
_entity.id
_entity.type
_entity.pdbx_description
1 polymer ?
#
loop_
_entity_poly.entity_id
_entity_poly.type
_entity_poly.pdbx_seq_one_letter_code
_entity_poly.pdbx_strand_id
1 'polypeptide(L)'
;MATFLDRTMSTPRKTLFPVDEDASQQERVEEKPGLDEDSDAEITPNDGAEDTITIMAHVRDKIIPVHCGFGTQQVVWLGHVAIARYDEDGQTQGWLDLGIPTKIIKDGKRELGMTDVICDVLQDRNHVYISTSLG
;
A
#
# COMPACT_ATOMS: atom_id res chain seq x y z
N MET A 1 33.33 -18.71 -39.50
CA MET A 1 32.31 -18.74 -40.56
C MET A 1 31.52 -20.02 -40.41
N ALA A 2 30.26 -19.92 -39.98
CA ALA A 2 29.26 -20.98 -40.12
C ALA A 2 27.97 -20.28 -40.59
N THR A 3 27.50 -20.69 -41.75
CA THR A 3 26.28 -20.23 -42.41
C THR A 3 25.15 -21.25 -42.20
N PHE A 4 23.93 -20.81 -42.55
CA PHE A 4 22.70 -21.60 -42.83
C PHE A 4 21.84 -21.99 -41.62
N LEU A 5 20.49 -21.92 -41.65
CA LEU A 5 19.50 -21.58 -42.68
C LEU A 5 18.19 -21.21 -41.95
N ASP A 6 17.49 -20.18 -42.41
CA ASP A 6 16.13 -19.82 -42.01
C ASP A 6 15.10 -20.72 -42.74
N ARG A 7 14.07 -21.23 -42.06
CA ARG A 7 12.95 -21.92 -42.73
C ARG A 7 11.63 -21.86 -41.93
N THR A 8 10.87 -20.81 -42.22
CA THR A 8 9.41 -20.71 -42.48
C THR A 8 8.40 -21.67 -41.81
N MET A 9 7.34 -21.04 -41.26
CA MET A 9 6.06 -21.54 -40.75
C MET A 9 5.34 -22.63 -41.60
N SER A 10 4.63 -23.56 -40.94
CA SER A 10 3.36 -24.13 -41.43
C SER A 10 2.68 -25.02 -40.38
N THR A 11 1.46 -24.69 -39.95
CA THR A 11 0.53 -25.61 -39.25
C THR A 11 -0.30 -26.43 -40.24
N PRO A 12 -0.71 -27.64 -39.86
CA PRO A 12 -2.08 -28.07 -40.14
C PRO A 12 -2.80 -28.67 -38.92
N ARG A 13 -4.14 -28.69 -39.04
CA ARG A 13 -5.18 -28.87 -38.04
C ARG A 13 -5.89 -30.23 -38.21
N LYS A 14 -6.27 -30.86 -37.07
CA LYS A 14 -7.32 -31.91 -36.86
C LYS A 14 -7.04 -33.30 -37.52
N THR A 15 -7.44 -34.46 -36.99
CA THR A 15 -8.73 -34.90 -36.40
C THR A 15 -8.61 -36.30 -35.73
N LEU A 16 -9.28 -36.47 -34.57
CA LEU A 16 -10.23 -37.53 -34.14
C LEU A 16 -9.90 -39.03 -34.13
N PHE A 17 -10.16 -39.66 -32.97
CA PHE A 17 -10.87 -40.95 -32.82
C PHE A 17 -11.83 -40.89 -31.61
N PRO A 18 -12.87 -41.74 -31.57
CA PRO A 18 -14.23 -41.36 -31.16
C PRO A 18 -14.63 -41.93 -29.80
N VAL A 19 -15.59 -41.28 -29.15
CA VAL A 19 -16.43 -41.91 -28.12
C VAL A 19 -17.86 -41.44 -28.42
N ASP A 20 -18.62 -42.34 -29.03
CA ASP A 20 -20.04 -42.15 -29.30
C ASP A 20 -20.84 -42.21 -27.99
N GLU A 21 -21.82 -41.29 -27.89
CA GLU A 21 -23.20 -41.42 -27.40
C GLU A 21 -23.44 -42.20 -26.08
N ASP A 22 -24.17 -41.74 -25.07
CA ASP A 22 -25.24 -40.76 -24.98
C ASP A 22 -25.51 -40.59 -23.47
N ALA A 23 -25.61 -39.37 -22.95
CA ALA A 23 -26.38 -39.04 -21.75
C ALA A 23 -26.18 -37.56 -21.37
N SER A 24 -27.19 -36.77 -21.74
CA SER A 24 -27.79 -35.73 -20.89
C SER A 24 -26.88 -34.69 -20.25
N GLN A 25 -26.92 -33.50 -20.88
CA GLN A 25 -26.94 -32.17 -20.28
C GLN A 25 -26.66 -32.08 -18.77
N GLN A 26 -25.51 -31.51 -18.43
CA GLN A 26 -25.40 -30.68 -17.23
C GLN A 26 -24.37 -29.59 -17.51
N GLU A 27 -24.87 -28.42 -17.92
CA GLU A 27 -24.15 -27.16 -17.76
C GLU A 27 -23.72 -27.09 -16.29
N ARG A 28 -22.43 -27.27 -16.04
CA ARG A 28 -21.83 -26.90 -14.76
C ARG A 28 -21.84 -25.37 -14.73
N VAL A 29 -22.93 -24.81 -14.21
CA VAL A 29 -22.98 -23.42 -13.79
C VAL A 29 -21.92 -23.27 -12.72
N GLU A 30 -20.84 -22.55 -13.06
CA GLU A 30 -19.89 -22.06 -12.08
C GLU A 30 -20.64 -21.04 -11.22
N GLU A 31 -21.06 -21.49 -10.05
CA GLU A 31 -21.73 -20.67 -9.05
C GLU A 31 -20.74 -19.61 -8.58
N LYS A 32 -20.77 -18.44 -9.23
CA LYS A 32 -20.23 -17.23 -8.62
C LYS A 32 -20.92 -17.11 -7.26
N PRO A 33 -20.19 -16.99 -6.13
CA PRO A 33 -20.85 -16.66 -4.88
C PRO A 33 -21.59 -15.34 -5.13
N GLY A 34 -22.92 -15.39 -5.03
CA GLY A 34 -23.74 -14.20 -5.09
C GLY A 34 -23.22 -13.25 -4.04
N LEU A 35 -22.66 -12.13 -4.47
CA LEU A 35 -22.66 -10.96 -3.62
C LEU A 35 -24.09 -10.48 -3.63
N ASP A 36 -24.82 -10.80 -2.57
CA ASP A 36 -26.13 -10.23 -2.30
C ASP A 36 -25.91 -8.71 -2.18
N GLU A 37 -26.28 -7.97 -3.22
CA GLU A 37 -26.09 -6.51 -3.29
C GLU A 37 -26.97 -5.75 -2.27
N ASP A 38 -27.73 -6.48 -1.45
CA ASP A 38 -28.59 -5.97 -0.38
C ASP A 38 -28.07 -6.31 1.03
N SER A 39 -26.87 -6.88 1.17
CA SER A 39 -26.23 -6.97 2.49
C SER A 39 -25.68 -5.59 2.87
N ASP A 40 -26.56 -4.75 3.40
CA ASP A 40 -26.25 -3.52 4.12
C ASP A 40 -25.46 -3.91 5.37
N ALA A 41 -24.19 -4.26 5.18
CA ALA A 41 -23.28 -4.62 6.25
C ALA A 41 -23.19 -3.39 7.15
N GLU A 42 -23.87 -3.44 8.30
CA GLU A 42 -23.84 -2.38 9.28
C GLU A 42 -22.38 -2.02 9.53
N ILE A 43 -21.98 -0.82 9.11
CA ILE A 43 -20.68 -0.26 9.41
C ILE A 43 -20.72 0.04 10.91
N THR A 44 -20.46 -0.98 11.73
CA THR A 44 -20.27 -0.77 13.15
C THR A 44 -18.99 0.04 13.29
N PRO A 45 -19.04 1.23 13.90
CA PRO A 45 -17.82 1.91 14.31
C PRO A 45 -16.95 0.90 15.04
N ASN A 46 -15.66 0.81 14.69
CA ASN A 46 -14.72 -0.01 15.42
C ASN A 46 -14.55 0.62 16.81
N ASP A 47 -15.46 0.30 17.73
CA ASP A 47 -15.55 0.82 19.10
C ASP A 47 -14.36 0.38 19.96
N GLY A 48 -13.46 -0.47 19.41
CA GLY A 48 -12.23 -0.93 20.07
C GLY A 48 -10.96 -0.14 19.72
N ALA A 49 -11.05 1.01 19.06
CA ALA A 49 -9.88 1.82 18.71
C ALA A 49 -9.61 2.94 19.73
N GLU A 50 -9.68 2.64 21.02
CA GLU A 50 -9.44 3.60 22.10
C GLU A 50 -7.92 3.92 22.25
N ASP A 51 -7.06 3.02 21.74
CA ASP A 51 -5.61 3.13 21.75
C ASP A 51 -5.03 3.55 20.37
N THR A 52 -5.59 4.59 19.75
CA THR A 52 -5.02 5.13 18.50
C THR A 52 -3.96 6.20 18.76
N ILE A 53 -2.90 6.17 17.94
CA ILE A 53 -1.77 7.08 18.02
C ILE A 53 -1.83 8.05 16.83
N THR A 54 -1.87 9.34 17.12
CA THR A 54 -1.68 10.41 16.13
C THR A 54 -0.36 11.11 16.39
N ILE A 55 0.54 11.13 15.40
CA ILE A 55 1.86 11.76 15.54
C ILE A 55 1.87 13.13 14.87
N MET A 56 2.45 14.13 15.55
CA MET A 56 2.58 15.49 15.06
C MET A 56 3.91 15.65 14.30
N ALA A 57 3.89 15.36 13.00
CA ALA A 57 5.07 15.34 12.16
C ALA A 57 5.41 16.75 11.64
N HIS A 58 6.57 17.28 12.05
CA HIS A 58 7.12 18.52 11.54
C HIS A 58 7.94 18.24 10.28
N VAL A 59 7.52 18.84 9.17
CA VAL A 59 8.22 18.82 7.88
C VAL A 59 8.39 20.27 7.46
N ARG A 60 9.64 20.74 7.36
CA ARG A 60 9.97 22.17 7.14
C ARG A 60 9.19 23.10 8.08
N ASP A 61 8.28 23.91 7.55
CA ASP A 61 7.48 24.92 8.25
C ASP A 61 6.05 24.44 8.58
N LYS A 62 5.70 23.20 8.22
CA LYS A 62 4.35 22.63 8.44
C LYS A 62 4.37 21.54 9.51
N ILE A 63 3.24 21.44 10.24
CA ILE A 63 2.96 20.34 11.17
C ILE A 63 1.80 19.53 10.60
N ILE A 64 2.06 18.26 10.32
CA ILE A 64 1.14 17.34 9.66
C ILE A 64 0.72 16.29 10.70
N PRO A 65 -0.56 16.24 11.13
CA PRO A 65 -1.04 15.16 11.97
C PRO A 65 -1.12 13.86 11.15
N VAL A 66 -0.45 12.81 11.60
CA VAL A 66 -0.49 11.49 10.97
C VAL A 66 -1.15 10.49 11.90
N HIS A 67 -2.35 10.05 11.52
CA HIS A 67 -3.06 8.98 12.21
C HIS A 67 -2.39 7.64 11.91
N CYS A 68 -1.87 6.99 12.95
CA CYS A 68 -1.14 5.74 12.86
C CYS A 68 -1.98 4.52 13.27
N GLY A 69 -3.25 4.70 13.63
CA GLY A 69 -4.04 3.61 14.22
C GLY A 69 -3.32 3.09 15.48
N PHE A 70 -3.10 1.78 15.58
CA PHE A 70 -2.36 1.16 16.69
C PHE A 70 -0.84 1.36 16.65
N GLY A 71 -0.29 2.02 15.61
CA GLY A 71 1.14 2.34 15.52
C GLY A 71 2.07 1.15 15.23
N THR A 72 1.56 0.10 14.60
CA THR A 72 2.33 -1.13 14.28
C THR A 72 3.27 -0.98 13.07
N GLN A 73 3.14 0.11 12.33
CA GLN A 73 4.04 0.48 11.23
C GLN A 73 5.41 0.94 11.72
N GLN A 74 6.40 0.89 10.82
CA GLN A 74 7.74 1.39 11.08
C GLN A 74 7.83 2.92 11.01
N VAL A 75 8.79 3.50 11.72
CA VAL A 75 9.08 4.94 11.72
C VAL A 75 9.37 5.48 10.30
N VAL A 76 10.00 4.70 9.41
CA VAL A 76 10.21 5.13 8.02
C VAL A 76 8.91 5.37 7.25
N TRP A 77 7.84 4.62 7.56
CA TRP A 77 6.52 4.83 6.95
C TRP A 77 5.98 6.21 7.33
N LEU A 78 6.12 6.61 8.60
CA LEU A 78 5.68 7.92 9.08
C LEU A 78 6.35 9.06 8.30
N GLY A 79 7.66 8.92 8.02
CA GLY A 79 8.42 9.88 7.23
C GLY A 79 7.88 10.06 5.81
N HIS A 80 7.68 8.95 5.10
CA HIS A 80 7.14 8.97 3.73
C HIS A 80 5.72 9.54 3.69
N VAL A 81 4.89 9.16 4.65
CA VAL A 81 3.51 9.62 4.75
C VAL A 81 3.43 11.12 5.02
N ALA A 82 4.25 11.64 5.93
CA ALA A 82 4.29 13.08 6.19
C ALA A 82 4.77 13.86 4.95
N ILE A 83 5.77 13.37 4.23
CA ILE A 83 6.22 13.98 2.98
C ILE A 83 5.11 13.99 1.92
N ALA A 84 4.40 12.88 1.74
CA ALA A 84 3.30 12.79 0.78
C ALA A 84 2.18 13.80 1.08
N ARG A 85 1.94 14.11 2.36
CA ARG A 85 0.92 15.07 2.82
C ARG A 85 1.39 16.51 2.94
N TYR A 86 2.68 16.78 2.72
CA TYR A 86 3.25 18.11 2.97
C TYR A 86 2.60 19.23 2.14
N ASP A 87 2.15 18.93 0.93
CA ASP A 87 1.51 19.91 0.06
C ASP A 87 0.21 19.37 -0.55
N GLU A 88 -0.70 18.86 0.28
CA GLU A 88 -2.04 18.45 -0.21
C GLU A 88 -2.85 19.62 -0.79
N ASP A 89 -2.54 20.88 -0.43
CA ASP A 89 -3.23 22.08 -0.91
C ASP A 89 -2.63 22.68 -2.20
N GLY A 90 -1.34 22.43 -2.45
CA GLY A 90 -0.67 22.79 -3.69
C GLY A 90 -0.77 21.64 -4.68
N GLN A 91 -0.79 21.91 -5.98
CA GLN A 91 -0.82 20.85 -7.01
C GLN A 91 0.46 19.97 -7.03
N THR A 92 1.35 20.13 -6.05
CA THR A 92 2.69 19.57 -6.04
C THR A 92 2.73 18.29 -5.22
N GLN A 93 3.37 17.27 -5.77
CA GLN A 93 3.60 16.02 -5.06
C GLN A 93 4.77 16.21 -4.09
N GLY A 94 4.54 16.14 -2.78
CA GLY A 94 5.57 16.45 -1.77
C GLY A 94 6.87 15.64 -1.94
N TRP A 95 6.82 14.44 -2.51
CA TRP A 95 8.03 13.66 -2.82
C TRP A 95 8.93 14.31 -3.89
N LEU A 96 8.41 15.13 -4.80
CA LEU A 96 9.21 15.83 -5.81
C LEU A 96 10.07 16.92 -5.17
N ASP A 97 9.50 17.63 -4.19
CA ASP A 97 10.13 18.79 -3.57
C ASP A 97 10.95 18.44 -2.32
N LEU A 98 10.62 17.33 -1.67
CA LEU A 98 11.25 16.89 -0.43
C LEU A 98 12.07 15.62 -0.60
N GLY A 99 11.75 14.77 -1.58
CA GLY A 99 12.39 13.48 -1.77
C GLY A 99 11.94 12.45 -0.73
N ILE A 100 12.90 11.80 -0.07
CA ILE A 100 12.67 10.71 0.90
C ILE A 100 13.07 11.17 2.32
N PRO A 101 12.52 10.55 3.39
CA PRO A 101 12.94 10.86 4.76
C PRO A 101 14.37 10.34 5.00
N THR A 102 15.23 11.19 5.55
CA THR A 102 16.64 10.85 5.86
C THR A 102 16.88 10.75 7.36
N LYS A 103 16.09 11.47 8.17
CA LYS A 103 16.19 11.46 9.63
C LYS A 103 14.85 11.76 10.28
N ILE A 104 14.56 11.12 11.41
CA ILE A 104 13.37 11.39 12.23
C ILE A 104 13.81 11.58 13.68
N ILE A 105 13.54 12.76 14.24
CA ILE A 105 13.97 13.14 15.59
C ILE A 105 12.74 13.37 16.47
N LYS A 106 12.60 12.61 17.56
CA LYS A 106 11.60 12.80 18.60
C LYS A 106 11.96 13.99 19.48
N ASP A 107 11.00 14.90 19.68
CA ASP A 107 11.08 16.09 20.54
C ASP A 107 12.34 16.95 20.31
N GLY A 108 12.93 16.88 19.12
CA GLY A 108 14.17 17.58 18.76
C GLY A 108 15.45 17.07 19.45
N LYS A 109 15.39 15.94 20.18
CA LYS A 109 16.50 15.46 21.03
C LYS A 109 17.00 14.07 20.67
N ARG A 110 16.09 13.15 20.32
CA ARG A 110 16.42 11.73 20.10
C ARG A 110 16.13 11.33 18.66
N GLU A 111 17.16 10.93 17.94
CA GLU A 111 17.00 10.29 16.64
C GLU A 111 16.38 8.89 16.82
N LEU A 112 15.36 8.60 16.02
CA LEU A 112 14.68 7.30 16.00
C LEU A 112 15.30 6.41 14.93
N GLY A 113 15.32 5.10 15.17
CA GLY A 113 15.66 4.13 14.14
C GLY A 113 14.56 4.07 13.08
N MET A 114 14.94 4.09 11.79
CA MET A 114 13.96 4.02 10.70
C MET A 114 13.13 2.73 10.69
N THR A 115 13.69 1.65 11.25
CA THR A 115 13.05 0.34 11.39
C THR A 115 12.31 0.17 12.72
N ASP A 116 12.38 1.14 13.63
CA ASP A 116 11.66 1.07 14.90
C ASP A 116 10.14 1.05 14.63
N VAL A 117 9.38 0.36 15.49
CA VAL A 117 7.92 0.36 15.43
C VAL A 117 7.40 1.61 16.15
N ILE A 118 6.39 2.28 15.57
CA ILE A 118 5.90 3.56 16.10
C ILE A 118 5.41 3.43 17.53
N CYS A 119 4.57 2.44 17.85
CA CYS A 119 4.01 2.29 19.20
C CYS A 119 5.04 1.89 20.28
N ASP A 120 6.21 1.38 19.88
CA ASP A 120 7.30 1.06 20.83
C ASP A 120 8.09 2.31 21.25
N VAL A 121 8.13 3.35 20.40
CA VAL A 121 9.04 4.50 20.56
C VAL A 121 8.33 5.85 20.67
N LEU A 122 7.07 5.93 20.27
CA LEU A 122 6.26 7.13 20.24
C LEU A 122 4.92 6.91 20.94
N GLN A 123 4.46 7.96 21.61
CA GLN A 123 3.13 8.03 22.22
C GLN A 123 2.23 8.97 21.41
N ASP A 124 0.93 8.90 21.65
CA ASP A 124 -0.03 9.81 21.05
C ASP A 124 0.37 11.28 21.25
N ARG A 125 0.18 12.07 20.19
CA ARG A 125 0.56 13.48 20.04
C ARG A 125 2.03 13.81 20.28
N ASN A 126 2.94 12.84 20.26
CA ASN A 126 4.38 13.13 20.22
C ASN A 126 4.74 13.94 18.98
N HIS A 127 5.72 14.84 19.14
CA HIS A 127 6.25 15.63 18.05
C HIS A 127 7.52 14.99 17.50
N VAL A 128 7.57 14.86 16.17
CA VAL A 128 8.76 14.39 15.47
C VAL A 128 9.17 15.38 14.39
N TYR A 129 10.46 15.50 14.15
CA TYR A 129 11.04 16.39 13.14
C TYR A 129 11.68 15.54 12.05
N ILE A 130 11.26 15.76 10.82
CA ILE A 130 11.67 14.95 9.67
C ILE A 130 12.62 15.79 8.80
N SER A 131 13.84 15.28 8.61
CA SER A 131 14.76 15.77 7.58
C SER A 131 14.54 14.99 6.30
N THR A 132 14.64 15.63 5.15
CA THR A 132 14.37 15.00 3.85
C THR A 132 15.60 15.07 2.96
N SER A 133 15.62 14.35 1.84
CA SER A 133 16.81 14.28 0.98
C SER A 133 16.99 15.51 0.11
N LEU A 134 15.93 16.29 -0.13
CA LEU A 134 15.92 17.49 -0.97
C LEU A 134 15.54 18.76 -0.16
N GLY A 135 15.54 18.68 1.18
CA GLY A 135 15.08 19.73 2.09
C GLY A 135 15.77 19.69 3.44
#